data_AF-A0A2Z6CM75-F1
#
_entry.id   AF-A0A2Z6CM75-F1
#
_cell.length_a   1.000
_cell.length_b   1.000
_cell.length_c   1.000
_cell.angle_alpha   90.00
_cell.angle_beta   90.00
_cell.angle_gamma   90.00
#
_symmetry.space_group_name_H-M   'P 1'
#
loop_
_entity.id
_entity.type
_entity.pdbx_description
1 polymer ?
#
loop_
_entity_poly.entity_id
_entity_poly.type
_entity_poly.pdbx_seq_one_letter_code
_entity_poly.pdbx_strand_id
1 'polypeptide(L)'
;MWTAVNHFTQGILAWVLGDHSAETFEPLWEIVKQWESYFYVTDGWKVYPSFIPDGDQIVSKTYMTRVENENTRLRHYLARLHRKTLCYSKSEQMLRHSIKLLLHYLKYQIVPI
;
A
#
# COMPACT_ATOMS: atom_id res chain seq x y z
N MET A 1 6.19 3.70 -0.56
CA MET A 1 4.72 3.76 -0.77
C MET A 1 4.14 2.70 0.14
N TRP A 2 3.19 3.10 0.95
CA TRP A 2 2.47 2.22 1.85
C TRP A 2 1.21 1.68 1.15
N THR A 3 0.91 0.41 1.35
CA THR A 3 -0.30 -0.24 0.82
C THR A 3 -0.93 -1.10 1.90
N ALA A 4 -2.26 -1.05 1.97
CA ALA A 4 -3.07 -1.93 2.79
C ALA A 4 -3.94 -2.79 1.87
N VAL A 5 -3.95 -4.09 2.13
CA VAL A 5 -4.73 -5.09 1.37
C VAL A 5 -5.52 -5.93 2.35
N ASN A 6 -6.63 -6.49 1.89
CA ASN A 6 -7.32 -7.56 2.59
C ASN A 6 -6.75 -8.90 2.09
N HIS A 7 -6.45 -9.81 3.00
CA HIS A 7 -5.93 -11.13 2.65
C HIS A 7 -6.93 -11.95 1.81
N PHE A 8 -8.23 -11.80 2.07
CA PHE A 8 -9.29 -12.58 1.45
C PHE A 8 -9.80 -12.00 0.12
N THR A 9 -9.59 -10.71 -0.13
CA THR A 9 -10.07 -10.05 -1.36
C THR A 9 -8.93 -9.53 -2.20
N GLN A 10 -9.14 -9.41 -3.52
CA GLN A 10 -8.13 -8.82 -4.40
C GLN A 10 -8.11 -7.30 -4.29
N GLY A 11 -6.92 -6.73 -4.53
CA GLY A 11 -6.73 -5.30 -4.69
C GLY A 11 -6.29 -4.58 -3.43
N ILE A 12 -5.89 -3.34 -3.65
CA ILE A 12 -5.41 -2.43 -2.60
C ILE A 12 -6.58 -1.63 -2.07
N LEU A 13 -6.80 -1.71 -0.76
CA LEU A 13 -7.88 -1.00 -0.06
C LEU A 13 -7.51 0.46 0.18
N ALA A 14 -6.28 0.70 0.62
CA ALA A 14 -5.75 2.03 0.89
C ALA A 14 -4.26 2.09 0.58
N TRP A 15 -3.76 3.27 0.24
CA TRP A 15 -2.34 3.48 -0.07
C TRP A 15 -1.93 4.94 0.16
N VAL A 16 -0.65 5.13 0.47
CA VAL A 16 -0.04 6.45 0.71
C VAL A 16 1.34 6.51 0.07
N LEU A 17 1.68 7.62 -0.60
CA LEU A 17 3.05 7.87 -1.06
C LEU A 17 3.92 8.31 0.10
N GLY A 18 5.12 7.74 0.20
CA GLY A 18 6.00 7.98 1.33
C GLY A 18 7.28 7.16 1.28
N ASP A 19 8.17 7.43 2.23
CA ASP A 19 9.55 6.96 2.34
C ASP A 19 9.79 5.95 3.48
N HIS A 20 8.72 5.31 3.95
CA HIS A 20 8.72 4.29 5.00
C HIS A 20 9.02 4.83 6.42
N SER A 21 8.83 6.13 6.60
CA SER A 21 8.83 6.85 7.86
C SER A 21 7.51 6.71 8.61
N ALA A 22 7.51 7.01 9.91
CA ALA A 22 6.29 7.00 10.73
C ALA A 22 5.30 8.07 10.25
N GLU A 23 5.80 9.24 9.89
CA GLU A 23 5.06 10.40 9.40
C GLU A 23 4.31 10.08 8.11
N THR A 24 4.90 9.27 7.22
CA THR A 24 4.22 8.86 5.98
C THR A 24 3.32 7.64 6.15
N PHE A 25 3.49 6.87 7.23
CA PHE A 25 2.62 5.75 7.57
C PHE A 25 1.33 6.21 8.26
N GLU A 26 1.41 7.23 9.12
CA GLU A 26 0.29 7.76 9.90
C GLU A 26 -0.98 7.99 9.07
N PRO A 27 -0.96 8.64 7.88
CA PRO A 27 -2.17 8.84 7.09
C PRO A 27 -2.81 7.53 6.60
N LEU A 28 -2.01 6.49 6.39
CA LEU A 28 -2.54 5.17 6.05
C LEU A 28 -3.16 4.52 7.29
N TRP A 29 -2.48 4.63 8.44
CA TRP A 29 -2.97 4.07 9.70
C TRP A 29 -4.31 4.69 10.13
N GLU A 30 -4.47 6.01 9.96
CA GLU A 30 -5.74 6.70 10.26
C GLU A 30 -6.94 6.13 9.50
N ILE A 31 -6.71 5.56 8.32
CA ILE A 31 -7.73 4.86 7.53
C ILE A 31 -7.89 3.41 8.02
N VAL A 32 -6.77 2.71 8.18
CA VAL A 32 -6.75 1.28 8.51
C VAL A 32 -7.34 1.00 9.90
N LYS A 33 -7.06 1.85 10.90
CA LYS A 33 -7.56 1.69 12.27
C LYS A 33 -9.09 1.76 12.37
N GLN A 34 -9.76 2.43 11.43
CA GLN A 34 -11.22 2.53 11.38
C GLN A 34 -11.89 1.23 10.92
N TRP A 35 -11.13 0.28 10.38
CA TRP A 35 -11.66 -1.00 9.93
C TRP A 35 -11.84 -2.02 11.05
N GLU A 36 -11.42 -1.71 12.28
CA GLU A 36 -11.58 -2.57 13.47
C GLU A 36 -11.21 -4.04 13.18
N SER A 37 -10.09 -4.24 12.50
CA SER A 37 -9.64 -5.57 12.08
C SER A 37 -9.17 -6.39 13.28
N TYR A 38 -9.45 -7.70 13.26
CA TYR A 38 -9.03 -8.61 14.33
C TYR A 38 -7.51 -8.67 14.55
N PHE A 39 -6.74 -8.59 13.47
CA PHE A 39 -5.28 -8.53 13.51
C PHE A 39 -4.72 -7.86 12.25
N TYR A 40 -3.54 -7.27 12.38
CA TYR A 40 -2.81 -6.62 11.30
C TYR A 40 -1.56 -7.42 10.93
N VAL A 41 -1.49 -7.86 9.68
CA VAL A 41 -0.32 -8.59 9.18
C VAL A 41 0.69 -7.62 8.57
N THR A 42 1.95 -7.71 9.00
CA THR A 42 3.01 -6.78 8.56
C THR A 42 4.36 -7.49 8.35
N ASP A 43 5.33 -6.77 7.76
CA ASP A 43 6.72 -7.22 7.59
C ASP A 43 7.59 -7.02 8.84
N GLY A 44 7.01 -6.55 9.96
CA GLY A 44 7.74 -6.30 11.20
C GLY A 44 8.63 -5.04 11.15
N TRP A 45 8.35 -4.11 10.25
CA TRP A 45 9.04 -2.82 10.20
C TRP A 45 8.91 -2.04 11.50
N LYS A 46 9.97 -1.32 11.87
CA LYS A 46 10.13 -0.62 13.16
C LYS A 46 9.08 0.45 13.47
N VAL A 47 8.32 0.91 12.47
CA VAL A 47 7.31 1.95 12.67
C VAL A 47 6.03 1.39 13.27
N TYR A 48 5.67 0.13 12.97
CA TYR A 48 4.35 -0.39 13.34
C TYR A 48 4.09 -0.45 14.85
N PRO A 49 5.06 -0.82 15.72
CA PRO A 49 4.82 -0.83 17.16
C PRO A 49 4.45 0.55 17.75
N SER A 50 4.72 1.65 17.04
CA SER A 50 4.30 2.98 17.46
C SER A 50 2.83 3.30 17.15
N PHE A 51 2.16 2.47 16.34
CA PHE A 51 0.79 2.70 15.85
C PHE A 51 -0.17 1.56 16.18
N ILE A 52 0.29 0.31 16.04
CA ILE A 52 -0.49 -0.90 16.22
C ILE A 52 -0.32 -1.37 17.67
N PRO A 53 -1.41 -1.58 18.43
CA PRO A 53 -1.33 -2.09 19.79
C PRO A 53 -0.61 -3.44 19.87
N ASP A 54 0.10 -3.66 20.99
CA ASP A 54 0.77 -4.92 21.27
C ASP A 54 -0.27 -6.06 21.34
N GLY A 55 -0.03 -7.13 20.56
CA GLY A 55 -0.93 -8.28 20.45
C GLY A 55 -1.82 -8.29 19.20
N ASP A 56 -2.06 -7.12 18.59
CA ASP A 56 -2.88 -7.02 17.37
C ASP A 56 -2.04 -7.19 16.10
N GLN A 57 -0.71 -7.11 16.21
CA GLN A 57 0.22 -7.27 15.09
C GLN A 57 0.68 -8.72 14.94
N ILE A 58 0.52 -9.26 13.73
CA ILE A 58 1.13 -10.53 13.32
C ILE A 58 2.26 -10.25 12.33
N VAL A 59 3.48 -10.63 12.68
CA VAL A 59 4.63 -10.55 11.76
C VAL A 59 4.76 -11.89 11.03
N SER A 60 4.47 -11.91 9.74
CA SER A 60 4.60 -13.14 8.96
C SER A 60 4.86 -12.88 7.48
N LYS A 61 5.92 -13.50 6.96
CA LYS A 61 6.25 -13.47 5.53
C LYS A 61 5.24 -14.24 4.67
N THR A 62 4.70 -15.35 5.17
CA THR A 62 3.79 -16.20 4.39
C THR A 62 2.45 -15.52 4.14
N TYR A 63 1.90 -14.83 5.15
CA TYR A 63 0.64 -14.09 4.98
C TYR A 63 0.80 -12.82 4.11
N MET A 64 2.02 -12.34 3.94
CA MET A 64 2.36 -11.16 3.15
C MET A 64 2.42 -11.38 1.63
N THR A 65 2.45 -12.62 1.15
CA THR A 65 2.56 -12.91 -0.29
C THR A 65 1.50 -12.14 -1.11
N ARG A 66 0.32 -11.89 -0.54
CA ARG A 66 -0.74 -11.10 -1.18
C ARG A 66 -0.35 -9.63 -1.38
N VAL A 67 0.12 -8.94 -0.34
CA VAL A 67 0.53 -7.53 -0.45
C VAL A 67 1.74 -7.37 -1.35
N GLU A 68 2.67 -8.34 -1.31
CA GLU A 68 3.83 -8.37 -2.20
C GLU A 68 3.43 -8.56 -3.67
N ASN A 69 2.45 -9.42 -3.94
CA ASN A 69 1.90 -9.61 -5.28
C ASN A 69 1.23 -8.33 -5.81
N GLU A 70 0.40 -7.65 -5.01
CA GLU A 70 -0.23 -6.39 -5.43
C GLU A 70 0.81 -5.28 -5.65
N ASN A 71 1.82 -5.16 -4.78
CA ASN A 71 2.91 -4.21 -4.95
C ASN A 71 3.78 -4.52 -6.18
N THR A 72 3.95 -5.80 -6.50
CA THR A 72 4.66 -6.25 -7.71
C THR A 72 3.85 -5.92 -8.97
N ARG A 73 2.54 -6.18 -8.95
CA ARG A 73 1.62 -5.83 -10.03
C ARG A 73 1.61 -4.32 -10.29
N LEU A 74 1.59 -3.49 -9.24
CA LEU A 74 1.72 -2.03 -9.39
C LEU A 74 3.03 -1.62 -10.06
N ARG A 75 4.16 -2.19 -9.64
CA ARG A 75 5.48 -1.90 -10.25
C ARG A 75 5.60 -2.40 -11.69
N HIS A 76 4.90 -3.48 -12.03
CA HIS A 76 4.83 -4.01 -13.39
C HIS A 76 4.18 -3.00 -14.35
N TYR A 77 3.03 -2.43 -13.98
CA TYR A 77 2.32 -1.47 -14.83
C TYR A 77 2.88 -0.04 -14.72
N LEU A 78 3.38 0.36 -13.55
CA LEU A 78 3.96 1.68 -13.31
C LEU A 78 5.46 1.54 -13.01
N ALA A 79 6.27 1.46 -14.07
CA ALA A 79 7.73 1.39 -13.97
C ALA A 79 8.34 2.51 -13.10
N ARG A 80 7.67 3.66 -13.02
CA ARG A 80 8.05 4.78 -12.16
C ARG A 80 7.99 4.53 -10.65
N LEU A 81 7.36 3.43 -10.23
CA LEU A 81 7.37 2.94 -8.85
C LEU A 81 8.55 1.98 -8.59
N HIS A 82 9.27 1.55 -9.62
CA HIS A 82 10.33 0.55 -9.49
C HIS A 82 11.66 1.15 -9.03
N ARG A 83 12.12 2.25 -9.65
CA ARG A 83 13.41 2.88 -9.33
C ARG A 83 13.33 4.40 -9.42
N LYS A 84 13.55 5.07 -8.28
CA LYS A 84 13.53 6.54 -8.16
C LYS A 84 14.49 7.28 -9.11
N THR A 85 15.55 6.62 -9.57
CA THR A 85 16.60 7.26 -10.38
C THR A 85 16.45 7.07 -11.89
N LEU A 86 15.67 6.09 -12.35
CA LEU A 86 15.64 5.71 -13.77
C LEU A 86 14.32 6.11 -14.45
N CYS A 87 13.20 5.81 -13.79
CA CYS A 87 11.88 6.21 -14.25
C CYS A 87 11.20 6.83 -13.03
N TYR A 88 10.97 8.13 -13.05
CA TYR A 88 10.32 8.83 -11.94
C TYR A 88 9.38 9.90 -12.47
N SER A 89 8.36 10.23 -11.67
CA SER A 89 7.51 11.38 -11.94
C SER A 89 8.11 12.63 -11.33
N LYS A 90 8.20 13.70 -12.11
CA LYS A 90 8.58 15.04 -11.61
C LYS A 90 7.50 15.67 -10.73
N SER A 91 6.25 15.27 -10.93
CA SER A 91 5.09 15.74 -10.15
C SER A 91 4.51 14.60 -9.33
N GLU A 92 4.45 14.78 -8.01
CA GLU A 92 3.80 13.86 -7.10
C GLU A 92 2.30 13.75 -7.40
N GLN A 93 1.65 14.87 -7.76
CA GLN A 93 0.24 14.86 -8.12
C GLN A 93 -0.02 13.94 -9.33
N MET A 94 0.81 14.02 -10.37
CA MET A 94 0.70 13.11 -11.51
C MET A 94 0.95 11.65 -11.14
N LEU A 95 1.90 11.41 -10.23
CA LEU A 95 2.14 10.07 -9.69
C LEU A 95 0.87 9.53 -9.02
N ARG A 96 0.24 10.33 -8.16
CA ARG A 96 -1.01 9.99 -7.47
C ARG A 96 -2.14 9.69 -8.44
N HIS A 97 -2.36 10.55 -9.44
CA HIS A 97 -3.44 10.35 -10.42
C HIS A 97 -3.29 9.05 -11.19
N SER A 98 -2.10 8.71 -11.70
CA SER A 98 -1.98 7.45 -12.46
C SER A 98 -1.95 6.20 -11.56
N ILE A 99 -1.59 6.31 -10.28
CA ILE A 99 -1.83 5.20 -9.32
C ILE A 99 -3.33 5.03 -9.11
N LYS A 100 -4.09 6.11 -8.84
CA LYS A 100 -5.55 6.05 -8.69
C LYS A 100 -6.21 5.44 -9.93
N LEU A 101 -5.82 5.90 -11.11
CA LEU A 101 -6.34 5.41 -12.38
C LEU A 101 -6.05 3.92 -12.57
N LEU A 102 -4.81 3.49 -12.32
CA LEU A 102 -4.44 2.09 -12.42
C LEU A 102 -5.24 1.24 -11.42
N LEU A 103 -5.31 1.64 -10.15
CA LEU A 103 -6.06 0.88 -9.14
C LEU A 103 -7.53 0.76 -9.49
N HIS A 104 -8.15 1.84 -10.01
CA HIS A 104 -9.51 1.81 -10.51
C HIS A 104 -9.66 0.81 -11.66
N TYR A 105 -8.77 0.88 -12.66
CA TYR A 105 -8.79 -0.06 -13.78
C TYR A 105 -8.60 -1.52 -13.32
N LEU A 106 -7.65 -1.80 -12.42
CA LEU A 106 -7.42 -3.16 -11.93
C LEU A 106 -8.62 -3.72 -11.15
N LYS A 107 -9.40 -2.85 -10.49
CA LYS A 107 -10.58 -3.22 -9.71
C LYS A 107 -11.83 -3.37 -10.57
N TYR A 108 -12.08 -2.45 -11.49
CA TYR A 108 -13.35 -2.35 -12.24
C TYR A 108 -13.23 -2.75 -13.71
N GLN A 109 -12.01 -2.93 -14.23
CA GLN A 109 -11.73 -3.19 -15.65
C GLN A 109 -12.27 -2.11 -16.60
N ILE A 110 -12.43 -0.88 -16.08
CA ILE A 110 -12.98 0.28 -16.80
C ILE A 110 -12.03 1.45 -16.58
N VAL A 111 -11.90 2.32 -17.59
CA VAL A 111 -11.21 3.61 -17.47
C VAL A 111 -12.29 4.67 -17.24
N PRO A 112 -12.25 5.43 -16.14
CA PRO A 112 -13.17 6.53 -15.91
C PRO A 112 -12.81 7.64 -16.91
N ILE A 113 -13.72 7.86 -17.87
CA ILE A 113 -13.64 8.91 -18.89
C ILE A 113 -14.35 10.16 -18.36
#